data_AF-A0A382SVR2-F1
#
_entry.id   AF-A0A382SVR2-F1
#
_cell.length_a   1.000
_cell.length_b   1.000
_cell.length_c   1.000
_cell.angle_alpha   90.00
_cell.angle_beta   90.00
_cell.angle_gamma   90.00
#
_symmetry.space_group_name_H-M   'P 1'
#
loop_
_entity.id
_entity.type
_entity.pdbx_description
1 polymer ?
#
loop_
_entity_poly.entity_id
_entity_poly.type
_entity_poly.pdbx_seq_one_letter_code
_entity_poly.pdbx_strand_id
1 'polypeptide(L)'
;MKIASFHINGKDSYGIVVEDGLVDVGSKLGADLPDVRSVLDADALDTIGDVAIGQSADYNFSEVKFLPPITNPDMIICIGANYK
;
A
#
# COMPACT_ATOMS: atom_id res chain seq x y z
N MET A 1 -1.17 -10.44 5.59
CA MET A 1 -0.78 -9.01 5.47
C MET A 1 -1.84 -8.26 4.70
N LYS A 2 -2.02 -6.96 4.96
CA LYS A 2 -2.90 -6.05 4.22
C LYS A 2 -2.09 -4.82 3.82
N ILE A 3 -2.24 -4.36 2.57
CA ILE A 3 -1.53 -3.20 2.01
C ILE A 3 -2.57 -2.16 1.63
N ALA A 4 -2.27 -0.89 1.90
CA ALA A 4 -3.09 0.24 1.48
C ALA A 4 -2.24 1.31 0.83
N SER A 5 -2.77 1.91 -0.24
CA SER A 5 -2.27 3.16 -0.80
C SER A 5 -3.09 4.31 -0.22
N PHE A 6 -2.44 5.43 0.10
CA PHE A 6 -3.06 6.54 0.81
C PHE A 6 -2.40 7.87 0.49
N HIS A 7 -3.17 8.96 0.63
CA HIS A 7 -2.69 10.33 0.53
C HIS A 7 -2.62 10.94 1.92
N ILE A 8 -1.47 11.55 2.25
CA ILE A 8 -1.20 12.21 3.52
C ILE A 8 -0.30 13.43 3.30
N ASN A 9 -0.61 14.57 3.93
CA ASN A 9 0.24 15.77 3.88
C ASN A 9 0.64 16.23 2.46
N GLY A 10 -0.25 16.09 1.48
CA GLY A 10 0.01 16.52 0.10
C GLY A 10 0.85 15.54 -0.74
N LYS A 11 1.18 14.36 -0.22
CA LYS A 11 1.89 13.30 -0.94
C LYS A 11 1.08 11.99 -0.95
N ASP A 12 1.22 11.24 -2.03
CA ASP A 12 0.77 9.85 -2.08
C ASP A 12 1.85 8.96 -1.45
N SER A 13 1.43 7.92 -0.74
CA SER A 13 2.29 6.87 -0.22
C SER A 13 1.52 5.55 -0.17
N TYR A 14 2.19 4.50 0.30
CA TYR A 14 1.60 3.20 0.56
C TYR A 14 2.23 2.55 1.79
N GLY A 15 1.52 1.59 2.37
CA GLY A 15 1.92 1.02 3.64
C GLY A 15 1.19 -0.25 4.04
N ILE A 16 1.65 -0.84 5.14
CA ILE A 16 1.05 -2.04 5.74
C ILE A 16 0.02 -1.63 6.78
N VAL A 17 -1.15 -2.25 6.73
CA VAL A 17 -2.20 -2.08 7.73
C VAL A 17 -1.84 -2.88 8.99
N VAL A 18 -1.72 -2.19 10.11
CA VAL A 18 -1.58 -2.75 11.46
C VAL A 18 -2.84 -2.46 12.28
N GLU A 19 -2.90 -2.88 13.55
CA GLU A 19 -4.12 -2.85 14.37
C GLU A 19 -4.80 -1.48 14.39
N ASP A 20 -4.05 -0.41 14.64
CA ASP A 20 -4.59 0.95 14.82
C ASP A 20 -4.27 1.93 13.67
N GLY A 21 -3.72 1.44 12.55
CA GLY A 21 -3.34 2.33 11.46
C GLY A 21 -2.44 1.73 10.39
N LEU A 22 -1.54 2.56 9.87
CA LEU A 22 -0.68 2.28 8.73
C LEU A 22 0.79 2.49 9.09
N VAL A 23 1.64 1.55 8.72
CA VAL A 23 3.09 1.74 8.68
C VAL A 23 3.45 2.25 7.27
N ASP A 24 4.03 3.45 7.16
CA ASP A 24 4.35 4.11 5.89
C ASP A 24 5.60 3.49 5.27
N VAL A 25 5.39 2.49 4.40
CA VAL A 25 6.47 1.82 3.67
C VAL A 25 7.08 2.75 2.63
N GLY A 26 6.26 3.56 1.95
CA GLY A 26 6.73 4.51 0.94
C GLY A 26 7.71 5.55 1.52
N SER A 27 7.58 5.92 2.80
CA SER A 27 8.58 6.77 3.47
C SER A 27 9.96 6.13 3.62
N LYS A 28 10.02 4.79 3.69
CA LYS A 28 11.23 4.01 3.96
C LYS A 28 11.87 3.47 2.68
N LEU A 29 11.04 3.03 1.72
CA LEU A 29 11.46 2.34 0.50
C LEU A 29 11.06 3.06 -0.80
N GLY A 30 10.39 4.21 -0.73
CA GLY A 30 9.81 4.90 -1.89
C GLY A 30 10.80 5.39 -2.96
N ALA A 31 12.10 5.38 -2.67
CA ALA A 31 13.13 5.66 -3.67
C ALA A 31 13.27 4.52 -4.70
N ASP A 32 13.14 3.27 -4.24
CA ASP A 32 13.30 2.07 -5.08
C ASP A 32 11.94 1.44 -5.42
N LEU A 33 10.97 1.55 -4.50
CA LEU A 33 9.62 1.01 -4.59
C LEU A 33 8.61 2.16 -4.37
N PRO A 34 8.36 3.03 -5.36
CA PRO A 34 7.54 4.24 -5.17
C PRO A 34 6.05 3.96 -4.93
N ASP A 35 5.54 2.80 -5.33
CA ASP A 35 4.12 2.43 -5.23
C ASP A 35 3.90 0.92 -5.11
N VAL A 36 2.66 0.50 -4.82
CA VAL A 36 2.32 -0.92 -4.67
C VAL A 36 2.56 -1.71 -5.96
N ARG A 37 2.45 -1.09 -7.13
CA ARG A 37 2.75 -1.78 -8.40
C ARG A 37 4.23 -2.14 -8.48
N SER A 38 5.13 -1.21 -8.16
CA SER A 38 6.58 -1.44 -8.15
C SER A 38 6.98 -2.56 -7.18
N VAL A 39 6.28 -2.69 -6.04
CA VAL A 39 6.46 -3.82 -5.11
C VAL A 39 6.11 -5.15 -5.77
N LEU A 40 4.99 -5.21 -6.49
CA LEU A 40 4.55 -6.41 -7.20
C LEU A 40 5.49 -6.76 -8.35
N ASP A 41 5.90 -5.76 -9.13
CA ASP A 41 6.83 -5.93 -10.26
C ASP A 41 8.21 -6.44 -9.78
N ALA A 42 8.61 -6.07 -8.56
CA ALA A 42 9.87 -6.49 -7.94
C ALA A 42 9.78 -7.76 -7.07
N ASP A 43 8.60 -8.41 -6.97
CA ASP A 43 8.34 -9.54 -6.06
C ASP A 43 8.73 -9.26 -4.59
N ALA A 44 8.52 -8.02 -4.14
CA ALA A 44 9.04 -7.50 -2.88
C ALA A 44 8.02 -7.50 -1.73
N LEU A 45 7.00 -8.36 -1.79
CA LEU A 45 5.93 -8.42 -0.79
C LEU A 45 6.47 -8.79 0.61
N ASP A 46 7.40 -9.74 0.68
CA ASP A 46 8.01 -10.13 1.95
C ASP A 46 8.87 -8.98 2.52
N THR A 47 9.62 -8.29 1.66
CA THR A 47 10.44 -7.12 2.04
C THR A 47 9.60 -6.03 2.70
N ILE A 48 8.44 -5.68 2.13
CA ILE A 48 7.56 -4.66 2.73
C ILE A 48 6.82 -5.19 3.96
N GLY A 49 6.59 -6.50 4.06
CA GLY A 49 6.02 -7.14 5.24
C GLY A 49 6.96 -7.05 6.44
N ASP A 50 8.25 -7.31 6.22
CA ASP A 50 9.29 -7.22 7.24
C ASP A 50 9.42 -5.80 7.81
N VAL A 51 9.20 -4.77 7.00
CA VAL A 51 9.20 -3.36 7.45
C VAL A 51 8.17 -3.10 8.55
N ALA A 52 7.05 -3.82 8.57
CA ALA A 52 5.95 -3.62 9.52
C ALA A 52 6.05 -4.50 10.77
N ILE A 53 6.96 -5.48 10.81
CA ILE A 53 7.10 -6.38 11.96
C ILE A 53 7.50 -5.58 13.20
N GLY A 54 6.66 -5.63 14.24
CA GLY A 54 6.91 -4.96 15.52
C GLY A 54 6.79 -3.43 15.48
N GLN A 55 6.36 -2.83 14.38
CA GLN A 55 6.16 -1.39 14.28
C GLN A 55 4.75 -0.98 14.71
N SER A 56 4.66 0.15 15.39
CA SER A 56 3.40 0.86 15.60
C SER A 56 3.02 1.61 14.33
N ALA A 57 1.73 1.98 14.21
CA ALA A 57 1.26 2.79 13.10
C ALA A 57 1.99 4.15 13.07
N ASP A 58 2.48 4.53 11.89
CA ASP A 58 2.97 5.89 11.61
C ASP A 58 1.80 6.86 11.47
N TYR A 59 0.67 6.38 10.93
CA TYR A 59 -0.56 7.15 10.74
C TYR A 59 -1.80 6.35 11.14
N ASN A 60 -2.73 6.99 11.84
CA ASN A 60 -4.07 6.46 12.07
C ASN A 60 -4.91 6.51 10.77
N PHE A 61 -5.88 5.63 10.64
CA PHE A 61 -6.77 5.59 9.47
C PHE A 61 -7.54 6.90 9.23
N SER A 62 -7.83 7.65 10.29
CA SER A 62 -8.52 8.95 10.22
C SER A 62 -7.65 10.10 9.69
N GLU A 63 -6.32 9.94 9.68
CA GLU A 63 -5.38 10.97 9.23
C GLU A 63 -5.17 10.94 7.72
N VAL A 64 -5.46 9.81 7.08
CA VAL A 64 -5.17 9.57 5.67
C VAL A 64 -6.42 9.56 4.81
N LYS A 65 -6.25 9.86 3.52
CA LYS A 65 -7.27 9.56 2.52
C LYS A 65 -6.86 8.30 1.76
N PHE A 66 -7.63 7.23 1.86
CA PHE A 66 -7.36 6.01 1.10
C PHE A 66 -7.48 6.24 -0.40
N LEU A 67 -6.57 5.59 -1.13
CA LEU A 67 -6.51 5.54 -2.58
C LEU A 67 -6.85 4.10 -3.03
N PRO A 68 -7.10 3.88 -4.33
CA PRO A 68 -7.11 2.54 -4.88
C PRO A 68 -5.82 1.79 -4.48
N PRO A 69 -5.86 0.50 -4.06
CA PRO A 69 -4.68 -0.21 -3.58
C PRO A 69 -3.51 -0.18 -4.57
N ILE A 70 -3.80 -0.28 -5.86
CA ILE A 70 -2.86 -0.04 -6.95
C ILE A 70 -3.31 1.24 -7.67
N THR A 71 -2.48 2.30 -7.61
CA THR A 71 -2.84 3.64 -8.11
C THR A 71 -2.53 3.82 -9.60
N ASN A 72 -1.63 3.02 -10.16
CA ASN A 72 -1.14 3.09 -11.53
C ASN A 72 -1.13 1.73 -12.27
N PRO A 73 -2.27 1.01 -12.33
CA PRO A 73 -2.31 -0.29 -13.00
C PRO A 73 -2.10 -0.16 -14.51
N ASP A 74 -1.39 -1.12 -15.12
CA ASP A 74 -1.27 -1.20 -16.59
C ASP A 74 -2.59 -1.57 -17.27
N MET A 75 -3.35 -2.46 -16.63
CA MET A 75 -4.58 -2.99 -17.18
C MET A 75 -5.58 -3.26 -16.07
N ILE A 76 -6.84 -2.90 -16.33
CA ILE A 76 -7.98 -3.22 -15.47
C ILE A 76 -8.95 -4.04 -16.33
N ILE A 77 -9.10 -5.32 -16.02
CA ILE A 77 -9.99 -6.24 -16.76
C ILE A 77 -11.24 -6.52 -15.93
N CYS A 78 -12.41 -6.18 -16.46
CA CYS A 78 -13.69 -6.42 -15.81
C CYS A 78 -14.37 -7.68 -16.38
N ILE A 79 -14.77 -8.62 -15.52
CA ILE A 79 -15.45 -9.87 -15.92
C ILE A 79 -16.95 -9.78 -15.62
N GLY A 80 -17.78 -10.00 -16.64
CA GLY A 80 -19.24 -10.06 -16.53
C GLY A 80 -19.77 -11.49 -16.36
N ALA A 81 -20.99 -11.64 -15.83
CA ALA A 81 -21.67 -12.93 -15.64
C ALA A 81 -20.83 -13.99 -14.89
N ASN A 82 -20.14 -13.57 -13.82
CA ASN A 82 -19.18 -14.43 -13.08
C ASN A 82 -19.81 -15.19 -11.89
N TYR A 83 -21.14 -15.30 -11.84
CA TYR A 83 -21.88 -16.03 -10.82
C TYR A 83 -23.08 -16.73 -11.48
N LYS A 84 -23.47 -17.90 -10.94
CA LYS A 84 -24.68 -18.63 -11.34
C LYS A 84 -25.87 -18.21 -10.51
#